data_AF-A0A4Q9ECN5-F1
#
_entry.id   AF-A0A4Q9ECN5-F1
#
_cell.length_a   1.000
_cell.length_b   1.000
_cell.length_c   1.000
_cell.angle_alpha   90.00
_cell.angle_beta   90.00
_cell.angle_gamma   90.00
#
_symmetry.space_group_name_H-M   'P 1'
#
loop_
_entity.id
_entity.type
_entity.pdbx_description
1 polymer ?
#
loop_
_entity_poly.entity_id
_entity_poly.type
_entity_poly.pdbx_seq_one_letter_code
_entity_poly.pdbx_strand_id
1 'polypeptide(L)'
;MSAQSSKDPLHGVTLEALLTSLVARYGWAELAKIININCFKSDPSIKSSLKFLRRTPWARQKVEELYIDSLADVPTAASVTPAESPWDKWEEKKLSDS
;
A
#
# COMPACT_ATOMS: atom_id res chain seq x y z
N MET A 1 4.61 31.55 15.88
CA MET A 1 3.77 30.57 16.60
C MET A 1 4.00 29.20 15.98
N SER A 2 4.40 28.25 16.84
CA SER A 2 4.49 26.78 16.64
C SER A 2 5.66 26.21 15.83
N ALA A 3 6.63 25.72 16.59
CA ALA A 3 7.78 24.92 16.21
C ALA A 3 7.42 23.47 15.84
N GLN A 4 8.26 22.80 15.05
CA GLN A 4 9.06 21.63 15.47
C GLN A 4 9.72 20.93 14.27
N SER A 5 11.05 21.02 14.25
CA SER A 5 11.98 20.20 13.48
C SER A 5 12.29 18.88 14.21
N SER A 6 12.14 17.71 13.59
CA SER A 6 12.82 16.45 13.98
C SER A 6 12.65 15.41 12.86
N LYS A 7 13.69 15.14 12.06
CA LYS A 7 14.61 13.98 12.16
C LYS A 7 13.96 12.66 11.71
N ASP A 8 14.21 12.31 10.45
CA ASP A 8 14.90 11.07 10.01
C ASP A 8 14.35 10.59 8.66
N PRO A 9 15.12 10.72 7.55
CA PRO A 9 14.56 10.61 6.20
C PRO A 9 14.18 9.18 5.78
N LEU A 10 14.80 8.11 6.28
CA LEU A 10 14.57 6.74 5.76
C LEU A 10 14.94 5.64 6.77
N HIS A 11 14.38 5.62 7.98
CA HIS A 11 14.54 4.47 8.88
C HIS A 11 13.21 3.79 9.20
N GLY A 12 13.04 2.57 8.68
CA GLY A 12 11.90 1.69 8.99
C GLY A 12 10.57 2.16 8.40
N VAL A 13 10.39 2.01 7.08
CA VAL A 13 9.11 2.31 6.43
C VAL A 13 8.03 1.41 7.03
N THR A 14 7.23 2.01 7.91
CA THR A 14 6.10 1.34 8.55
C THR A 14 4.91 1.34 7.60
N LEU A 15 3.92 0.48 7.86
CA LEU A 15 2.63 0.51 7.16
C LEU A 15 1.98 1.91 7.20
N GLU A 16 2.26 2.68 8.26
CA GLU A 16 1.85 4.07 8.40
C GLU A 16 2.56 5.00 7.40
N ALA A 17 3.88 4.90 7.27
CA ALA A 17 4.65 5.71 6.33
C ALA A 17 4.26 5.41 4.87
N LEU A 18 4.10 4.12 4.55
CA LEU A 18 3.65 3.65 3.24
C LEU A 18 2.26 4.22 2.89
N LEU A 19 1.29 4.04 3.78
CA LEU A 19 -0.06 4.57 3.58
C LEU A 19 -0.06 6.10 3.46
N THR A 20 0.71 6.79 4.30
CA THR A 20 0.82 8.26 4.26
C THR A 20 1.38 8.73 2.93
N SER A 21 2.38 8.03 2.39
CA SER A 21 2.99 8.34 1.08
C SER A 21 1.98 8.14 -0.07
N LEU A 22 1.23 7.04 -0.04
CA LEU A 22 0.17 6.78 -1.02
C LEU A 22 -0.94 7.83 -0.96
N VAL A 23 -1.39 8.18 0.24
CA VAL A 23 -2.41 9.21 0.45
C VAL A 23 -1.90 10.58 -0.01
N ALA A 24 -0.63 10.91 0.24
CA ALA A 24 -0.04 12.17 -0.22
C ALA A 24 0.06 12.25 -1.75
N ARG A 25 0.28 11.11 -2.43
CA ARG A 25 0.40 11.03 -3.90
C ARG A 25 -0.95 10.97 -4.62
N TYR A 26 -1.85 10.09 -4.18
CA TYR A 26 -3.12 9.81 -4.87
C TYR A 26 -4.34 10.40 -4.17
N GLY A 27 -4.27 10.58 -2.85
CA GLY A 27 -5.42 10.96 -2.04
C GLY A 27 -6.37 9.79 -1.75
N TRP A 28 -7.28 10.02 -0.82
CA TRP A 28 -8.22 9.00 -0.36
C TRP A 28 -9.24 8.58 -1.42
N ALA A 29 -9.66 9.51 -2.29
CA ALA A 29 -10.64 9.23 -3.34
C ALA A 29 -10.12 8.22 -4.36
N GLU A 30 -8.88 8.38 -4.82
CA GLU A 30 -8.24 7.43 -5.75
C GLU A 30 -7.95 6.10 -5.06
N LEU A 31 -7.46 6.13 -3.81
CA LEU A 31 -7.25 4.91 -3.03
C LEU A 31 -8.55 4.10 -2.85
N ALA A 32 -9.68 4.77 -2.66
CA ALA A 32 -10.99 4.12 -2.56
C ALA A 32 -11.51 3.54 -3.89
N LYS A 33 -11.02 4.04 -5.03
CA LYS A 33 -11.33 3.49 -6.37
C LYS A 33 -10.50 2.23 -6.64
N ILE A 34 -9.22 2.27 -6.32
CA ILE A 34 -8.29 1.15 -6.52
C ILE A 34 -8.58 0.03 -5.51
N ILE A 35 -8.68 0.41 -4.23
CA ILE A 35 -8.97 -0.49 -3.13
C ILE A 35 -10.38 -0.15 -2.64
N ASN A 36 -11.36 -0.87 -3.16
CA ASN A 36 -12.77 -0.65 -2.89
C ASN A 36 -13.16 -1.08 -1.46
N ILE A 37 -12.64 -0.37 -0.45
CA ILE A 37 -12.96 -0.57 0.97
C ILE A 37 -13.66 0.66 1.53
N ASN A 38 -14.64 0.41 2.40
CA ASN A 38 -15.39 1.48 3.06
C ASN A 38 -14.52 2.36 3.97
N CYS A 39 -13.39 1.83 4.46
CA CYS A 39 -12.46 2.57 5.32
C CYS A 39 -11.96 3.87 4.66
N PHE A 40 -11.71 3.86 3.35
CA PHE A 40 -11.23 5.04 2.62
C PHE A 40 -12.36 5.97 2.15
N LYS A 41 -13.62 5.50 2.20
CA LYS A 41 -14.80 6.28 1.79
C LYS A 41 -15.48 7.00 2.96
N SER A 42 -15.62 6.31 4.09
CA SER A 42 -16.39 6.78 5.26
C SER A 42 -15.52 7.55 6.24
N ASP A 43 -14.36 7.00 6.63
CA ASP A 43 -13.49 7.57 7.65
C ASP A 43 -12.03 7.61 7.19
N PRO A 44 -11.73 8.38 6.12
CA PRO A 44 -10.39 8.48 5.54
C PRO A 44 -9.42 9.19 6.50
N SER A 45 -8.82 8.41 7.38
CA SER A 45 -7.76 8.85 8.27
C SER A 45 -6.69 7.78 8.40
N ILE A 46 -5.44 8.20 8.63
CA ILE A 46 -4.30 7.30 8.78
C ILE A 46 -4.54 6.32 9.94
N LYS A 47 -4.97 6.81 11.11
CA LYS A 47 -5.20 5.96 12.30
C LYS A 47 -6.34 4.95 12.11
N SER A 48 -7.48 5.37 11.55
CA SER A 48 -8.62 4.47 11.27
C SER A 48 -8.23 3.40 10.26
N SER A 49 -7.54 3.82 9.20
CA SER A 49 -7.02 2.93 8.16
C SER A 49 -6.05 1.91 8.73
N LEU A 50 -5.06 2.32 9.52
CA LEU A 50 -4.12 1.37 10.14
C LEU A 50 -4.82 0.36 11.06
N LYS A 51 -5.82 0.81 11.84
CA LYS A 51 -6.63 -0.09 12.66
C LYS A 51 -7.42 -1.09 11.80
N PHE A 52 -7.95 -0.65 10.66
CA PHE A 52 -8.64 -1.50 9.70
C PHE A 52 -7.68 -2.49 9.04
N LEU A 53 -6.56 -2.02 8.49
CA LEU A 53 -5.53 -2.84 7.84
C LEU A 53 -4.91 -3.86 8.82
N ARG A 54 -4.90 -3.58 10.13
CA ARG A 54 -4.51 -4.55 11.17
C ARG A 54 -5.50 -5.70 11.31
N ARG A 55 -6.80 -5.44 11.17
CA ARG A 55 -7.89 -6.42 11.29
C ARG A 55 -8.23 -7.13 9.99
N THR A 56 -7.85 -6.54 8.86
CA THR A 56 -8.20 -7.02 7.51
C THR A 56 -6.92 -7.20 6.69
N PRO A 57 -6.24 -8.37 6.80
CA PRO A 57 -4.94 -8.60 6.18
C PRO A 57 -4.94 -8.46 4.66
N TRP A 58 -5.98 -8.94 3.97
CA TRP A 58 -6.07 -8.82 2.50
C TRP A 58 -6.05 -7.37 2.02
N ALA A 59 -6.64 -6.44 2.78
CA ALA A 59 -6.64 -5.03 2.45
C ALA A 59 -5.25 -4.41 2.64
N ARG A 60 -4.50 -4.86 3.66
CA ARG A 60 -3.10 -4.48 3.84
C ARG A 60 -2.26 -4.88 2.64
N GLN A 61 -2.40 -6.13 2.20
CA GLN A 61 -1.65 -6.63 1.03
C GLN A 61 -1.93 -5.79 -0.22
N LYS A 62 -3.19 -5.41 -0.46
CA LYS A 62 -3.55 -4.54 -1.59
C LYS A 62 -2.93 -3.14 -1.49
N VAL A 63 -2.83 -2.57 -0.30
CA VAL A 63 -2.15 -1.27 -0.07
C VAL A 63 -0.64 -1.40 -0.32
N GLU A 64 -0.02 -2.49 0.14
CA GLU A 64 1.40 -2.76 -0.08
C GLU A 64 1.71 -2.99 -1.58
N GLU A 65 0.88 -3.76 -2.27
CA GLU A 65 0.97 -4.01 -3.72
C GLU A 65 0.89 -2.69 -4.51
N LEU A 66 -0.08 -1.84 -4.20
CA LEU A 66 -0.21 -0.53 -4.83
C LEU A 66 1.01 0.36 -4.59
N TYR A 67 1.63 0.25 -3.41
CA TYR A 67 2.85 0.99 -3.13
C TYR A 67 4.02 0.51 -3.98
N ILE A 68 4.22 -0.80 -4.13
CA ILE A 68 5.26 -1.39 -4.98
C ILE A 68 5.07 -0.96 -6.43
N ASP A 69 3.83 -1.03 -6.95
CA ASP A 69 3.49 -0.59 -8.30
C ASP A 69 3.83 0.90 -8.51
N SER A 70 3.51 1.74 -7.52
CA SER A 70 3.84 3.17 -7.54
C SER A 70 5.34 3.49 -7.45
N LEU A 71 6.18 2.51 -7.09
CA LEU A 71 7.64 2.61 -7.08
C LEU A 71 8.28 2.04 -8.36
N ALA A 72 7.62 1.06 -9.01
CA ALA A 72 8.12 0.40 -10.22
C ALA A 72 8.19 1.33 -11.45
N ASP A 73 7.47 2.45 -11.44
CA ASP A 73 7.55 3.50 -12.48
C ASP A 73 8.85 4.34 -12.39
N VAL A 74 9.70 4.09 -11.39
CA VAL A 74 11.06 4.63 -11.35
C VAL A 74 12.00 3.59 -11.99
N PRO A 75 12.54 3.83 -13.20
CA PRO A 75 13.52 2.95 -13.81
C PRO A 75 14.87 3.13 -13.09
N THR A 76 14.97 2.68 -11.84
CA THR A 76 16.26 2.58 -11.16
C THR A 76 16.91 1.26 -11.57
N ALA A 77 17.70 1.36 -12.64
CA ALA A 77 18.52 0.32 -13.18
C ALA A 77 19.56 -0.18 -12.15
N ALA A 78 19.23 -1.20 -11.36
CA ALA A 78 20.15 -2.23 -10.87
C ALA A 78 19.43 -3.23 -9.94
N SER A 79 19.22 -4.45 -10.44
CA SER A 79 19.17 -5.72 -9.71
C SER A 79 18.13 -5.91 -8.59
N VAL A 80 16.93 -6.41 -8.96
CA VAL A 80 16.40 -7.63 -8.33
C VAL A 80 15.79 -8.49 -9.44
N THR A 81 16.25 -9.73 -9.52
CA THR A 81 15.88 -10.75 -10.51
C THR A 81 14.38 -11.09 -10.48
N PRO A 82 13.74 -11.41 -11.62
CA PRO A 82 12.32 -11.76 -11.71
C PRO A 82 12.01 -13.23 -11.38
N ALA A 83 12.88 -13.93 -10.64
CA ALA A 83 12.64 -15.30 -10.23
C ALA A 83 12.23 -15.33 -8.76
N GLU A 84 11.05 -15.87 -8.49
CA GLU A 84 10.39 -16.01 -7.19
C GLU A 84 9.60 -14.78 -6.72
N SER A 85 8.59 -14.44 -7.53
CA SER A 85 7.38 -13.77 -7.03
C SER A 85 6.77 -14.63 -5.92
N PRO A 86 6.72 -14.19 -4.64
CA PRO A 86 6.15 -14.97 -3.54
C PRO A 86 4.62 -15.13 -3.61
N TRP A 87 3.98 -14.66 -4.69
CA TRP A 87 2.53 -14.55 -4.83
C TRP A 87 1.95 -15.11 -6.13
N ASP A 88 2.75 -15.79 -6.98
CA ASP A 88 2.25 -16.47 -8.19
C ASP A 88 1.20 -17.57 -7.92
N LYS A 89 0.98 -17.94 -6.65
CA LYS A 89 0.05 -19.00 -6.26
C LYS A 89 -1.41 -18.60 -6.06
N TRP A 90 -1.81 -17.33 -6.25
CA TRP A 90 -3.22 -16.93 -6.07
C TRP A 90 -4.01 -16.83 -7.40
N GLU A 91 -3.34 -16.84 -8.55
CA GLU A 91 -3.93 -16.76 -9.89
C GLU A 91 -4.18 -18.13 -10.55
N GLU A 92 -4.06 -19.25 -9.82
CA GLU A 92 -4.21 -20.60 -10.39
C GLU A 92 -5.47 -21.34 -9.90
N LYS A 93 -6.45 -20.64 -9.30
CA LYS A 93 -7.65 -21.29 -8.72
C LYS A 93 -9.00 -20.67 -9.14
N LYS A 94 -9.09 -20.17 -10.36
CA LYS A 94 -10.36 -19.68 -10.96
C LYS A 94 -10.64 -20.21 -12.38
N LEU A 95 -10.04 -21.32 -12.79
CA LEU A 95 -10.37 -22.00 -14.05
C LEU A 95 -10.12 -23.51 -13.98
N SER A 96 -10.95 -24.24 -13.23
CA SER A 96 -11.08 -25.70 -13.40
C SER A 96 -12.37 -26.20 -12.75
N ASP A 97 -13.50 -25.64 -13.21
CA ASP A 97 -14.80 -26.30 -13.13
C ASP A 97 -15.50 -26.07 -14.47
N SER A 98 -15.16 -26.93 -15.43
CA SER A 98 -15.93 -27.19 -16.63
C SER A 98 -15.65 -28.59 -17.13
#